data_AF-A0A942B496-F1
#
_entry.id   AF-A0A942B496-F1
#
_cell.length_a   1.000
_cell.length_b   1.000
_cell.length_c   1.000
_cell.angle_alpha   90.00
_cell.angle_beta   90.00
_cell.angle_gamma   90.00
#
_symmetry.space_group_name_H-M   'P 1'
#
loop_
_entity.id
_entity.type
_entity.pdbx_description
1 polymer ?
#
loop_
_entity_poly.entity_id
_entity_poly.type
_entity_poly.pdbx_seq_one_letter_code
_entity_poly.pdbx_strand_id
1 'polypeptide(L)'
;MRHIQIPGLPVGTTDRAIPMHTGHHRLSDGSLLRVDVELGRFVGTHYTPEMHVKTEVHGTAATVHAWVDAIAAGYYGYAAS
;
A
#
# COMPACT_ATOMS: atom_id res chain seq x y z
N MET A 1 -2.45 -26.45 2.20
CA MET A 1 -1.98 -25.43 1.22
C MET A 1 -0.77 -24.73 1.83
N ARG A 2 0.29 -24.57 1.05
CA ARG A 2 1.67 -24.37 1.54
C ARG A 2 1.98 -22.88 1.71
N HIS A 3 2.58 -22.54 2.84
CA HIS A 3 3.15 -21.22 3.14
C HIS A 3 4.32 -20.96 2.18
N ILE A 4 4.20 -19.96 1.31
CA ILE A 4 5.30 -19.53 0.44
C ILE A 4 6.13 -18.52 1.25
N GLN A 5 7.26 -18.98 1.77
CA GLN A 5 8.27 -18.10 2.35
C GLN A 5 9.17 -17.61 1.22
N ILE A 6 9.14 -16.31 0.93
CA ILE A 6 10.04 -15.68 -0.04
C ILE A 6 11.43 -15.55 0.61
N PRO A 7 12.48 -16.23 0.13
CA PRO A 7 13.81 -16.13 0.72
C PRO A 7 14.52 -14.88 0.18
N GLY A 8 15.05 -14.02 1.07
CA GLY A 8 16.02 -12.99 0.69
C GLY A 8 15.86 -11.58 1.26
N LEU A 9 14.98 -11.32 2.23
CA LEU A 9 14.94 -10.01 2.89
C LEU A 9 15.88 -10.00 4.12
N PRO A 10 16.86 -9.07 4.18
CA PRO A 10 17.69 -8.92 5.36
C PRO A 10 16.84 -8.49 6.56
N VAL A 11 17.02 -9.19 7.69
CA VAL A 11 16.50 -8.76 9.00
C VAL A 11 17.08 -7.39 9.31
N GLY A 12 16.24 -6.36 9.24
CA GLY A 12 16.61 -4.97 9.52
C GLY A 12 16.16 -3.92 8.48
N THR A 13 15.54 -4.30 7.37
CA THR A 13 14.92 -3.32 6.46
C THR A 13 13.42 -3.23 6.75
N THR A 14 13.05 -2.35 7.68
CA THR A 14 11.66 -1.87 7.75
C THR A 14 11.41 -1.06 6.49
N ASP A 15 10.42 -1.52 5.75
CA ASP A 15 9.99 -1.05 4.45
C ASP A 15 10.81 -1.46 3.22
N ARG A 16 10.44 -2.61 2.68
CA ARG A 16 10.75 -2.94 1.28
C ARG A 16 9.57 -3.70 0.68
N ALA A 17 8.74 -2.93 -0.03
CA ALA A 17 7.69 -3.30 -0.97
C ALA A 17 6.46 -4.04 -0.42
N ILE A 18 5.27 -3.49 -0.66
CA ILE A 18 4.01 -4.21 -0.49
C ILE A 18 3.54 -4.68 -1.88
N PRO A 19 3.77 -5.95 -2.27
CA PRO A 19 3.21 -6.46 -3.50
C PRO A 19 1.71 -6.76 -3.27
N MET A 20 0.82 -5.84 -3.64
CA MET A 20 -0.63 -6.01 -3.47
C MET A 20 -1.39 -6.00 -4.79
N HIS A 21 -1.74 -7.17 -5.33
CA HIS A 21 -2.79 -7.24 -6.36
C HIS A 21 -4.15 -6.72 -5.83
N THR A 22 -4.44 -6.99 -4.57
CA THR A 22 -5.49 -6.36 -3.75
C THR A 22 -5.03 -6.49 -2.29
N GLY A 23 -5.48 -5.64 -1.38
CA GLY A 23 -5.10 -5.73 0.03
C GLY A 23 -5.08 -4.38 0.73
N HIS A 24 -4.34 -4.30 1.84
CA HIS A 24 -4.14 -3.05 2.56
C HIS A 24 -2.73 -2.97 3.15
N HIS A 25 -2.28 -1.74 3.36
CA HIS A 25 -1.02 -1.41 3.99
C HIS A 25 -1.20 -0.24 4.96
N ARG A 26 -0.69 -0.40 6.18
CA ARG A 26 -0.76 0.63 7.22
C ARG A 26 0.54 1.43 7.24
N LEU A 27 0.40 2.74 7.09
CA LEU A 27 1.51 3.70 7.11
C LEU A 27 1.92 4.02 8.55
N SER A 28 3.08 4.65 8.70
CA SER A 28 3.68 4.98 10.00
C SER A 28 2.88 5.99 10.82
N ASP A 29 2.13 6.88 10.17
CA ASP A 29 1.19 7.81 10.81
C ASP A 29 -0.13 7.13 11.25
N GLY A 30 -0.27 5.82 10.99
CA GLY A 30 -1.47 5.04 11.27
C GLY A 30 -2.55 5.12 10.20
N SER A 31 -2.35 5.89 9.13
CA SER A 31 -3.24 5.93 7.97
C SER A 31 -3.16 4.62 7.17
N LEU A 32 -4.17 4.33 6.35
CA LEU A 32 -4.32 3.04 5.66
C LEU A 32 -4.43 3.24 4.14
N LEU A 33 -3.56 2.59 3.38
CA LEU A 33 -3.72 2.42 1.94
C LEU A 33 -4.42 1.09 1.67
N ARG A 34 -5.43 1.09 0.81
CA ARG A 34 -6.15 -0.12 0.39
C ARG A 34 -6.22 -0.18 -1.12
N VAL A 35 -6.11 -1.40 -1.67
CA VAL A 35 -6.30 -1.67 -3.10
C VAL A 35 -7.34 -2.77 -3.24
N ASP A 36 -8.41 -2.50 -3.97
CA ASP A 36 -9.48 -3.45 -4.28
C ASP A 36 -9.73 -3.51 -5.80
N VAL A 37 -10.58 -4.44 -6.22
CA VAL A 37 -11.13 -4.50 -7.59
C VAL A 37 -12.64 -4.38 -7.52
N GLU A 38 -13.18 -3.32 -8.10
CA GLU A 38 -14.61 -3.06 -8.16
C GLU A 38 -15.06 -3.01 -9.62
N LEU A 39 -16.08 -3.80 -9.95
CA LEU A 39 -16.67 -3.86 -11.31
C LEU A 39 -15.61 -4.01 -12.43
N GLY A 40 -14.54 -4.76 -12.15
CA GLY A 40 -13.44 -5.01 -13.10
C GLY A 40 -12.40 -3.89 -13.23
N ARG A 41 -12.44 -2.87 -12.36
CA ARG A 41 -11.43 -1.79 -12.27
C ARG A 41 -10.73 -1.85 -10.92
N PHE A 42 -9.47 -1.45 -10.89
CA PHE A 42 -8.75 -1.30 -9.63
C PHE A 42 -9.16 -0.01 -8.95
N VAL A 43 -9.32 -0.07 -7.63
CA VAL A 43 -9.62 1.08 -6.77
C VAL A 43 -8.57 1.13 -5.68
N GLY A 44 -7.94 2.29 -5.52
CA GLY A 44 -7.01 2.58 -4.43
C GLY A 44 -7.63 3.61 -3.49
N THR A 45 -7.70 3.32 -2.19
CA THR A 45 -8.27 4.23 -1.19
C THR A 45 -7.24 4.51 -0.09
N HIS A 46 -7.04 5.79 0.22
CA HIS A 46 -6.24 6.26 1.35
C HIS A 46 -7.18 6.72 2.44
N TYR A 47 -7.15 6.03 3.58
CA TYR A 47 -7.90 6.39 4.77
C TYR A 47 -7.03 7.12 5.77
N THR A 48 -7.60 8.08 6.50
CA THR A 48 -6.99 8.62 7.73
C THR A 48 -6.90 7.55 8.83
N PRO A 49 -6.14 7.77 9.91
CA PRO A 49 -6.08 6.83 11.04
C PRO A 49 -7.46 6.53 11.66
N GLU A 50 -8.39 7.47 11.57
CA GLU A 50 -9.78 7.36 12.02
C GLU A 50 -10.69 6.65 10.99
N MET A 51 -10.11 6.11 9.93
CA MET A 51 -10.80 5.37 8.85
C MET A 51 -11.73 6.22 7.98
N HIS A 52 -11.50 7.54 7.90
CA HIS A 52 -12.17 8.39 6.91
C HIS A 52 -11.44 8.34 5.57
N VAL A 53 -12.17 8.30 4.45
CA VAL A 53 -11.57 8.38 3.11
C VAL A 53 -10.96 9.77 2.92
N LYS A 54 -9.64 9.81 2.77
CA LYS A 54 -8.88 11.03 2.44
C LYS A 54 -8.80 11.23 0.94
N THR A 55 -8.53 10.16 0.18
CA THR A 55 -8.40 10.19 -1.28
C THR A 55 -8.70 8.81 -1.85
N GLU A 56 -9.26 8.78 -3.06
CA GLU A 56 -9.55 7.55 -3.78
C GLU A 56 -9.20 7.72 -5.26
N VAL A 57 -8.62 6.67 -5.87
CA VAL A 57 -8.22 6.64 -7.27
C VAL A 57 -8.73 5.35 -7.91
N HIS A 58 -9.27 5.48 -9.13
CA HIS A 58 -9.79 4.37 -9.93
C HIS A 58 -8.96 4.23 -11.20
N GLY A 59 -8.71 3.01 -11.65
CA GLY A 59 -8.05 2.82 -12.94
C GLY A 59 -7.56 1.41 -13.22
N THR A 60 -6.49 1.36 -14.00
CA THR A 60 -5.77 0.10 -14.25
C THR A 60 -4.97 -0.30 -13.01
N ALA A 61 -4.59 -1.59 -12.93
CA ALA A 61 -3.68 -2.05 -11.90
C ALA A 61 -2.42 -1.17 -11.82
N ALA A 62 -1.77 -0.90 -12.96
CA ALA A 62 -0.56 -0.09 -13.03
C ALA A 62 -0.75 1.32 -12.46
N THR A 63 -1.87 1.98 -12.78
CA THR A 63 -2.18 3.32 -12.28
C THR A 63 -2.36 3.34 -10.76
N VAL A 64 -3.13 2.39 -10.23
CA VAL A 64 -3.45 2.34 -8.80
C VAL A 64 -2.23 1.95 -7.97
N HIS A 65 -1.42 0.99 -8.45
CA HIS A 65 -0.22 0.57 -7.72
C HIS A 65 0.86 1.65 -7.71
N ALA A 66 1.08 2.33 -8.85
CA ALA A 66 2.01 3.47 -8.89
C ALA A 66 1.59 4.60 -7.94
N TRP A 67 0.29 4.82 -7.77
CA TRP A 67 -0.25 5.77 -6.81
C TRP A 67 0.00 5.33 -5.35
N VAL A 68 -0.23 4.06 -5.00
CA VAL A 68 0.08 3.51 -3.67
C VAL A 68 1.57 3.62 -3.35
N ASP A 69 2.43 3.22 -4.29
CA ASP A 69 3.88 3.28 -4.12
C ASP A 69 4.37 4.71 -3.87
N ALA A 70 3.80 5.68 -4.61
CA ALA A 70 4.15 7.09 -4.44
C ALA A 70 3.77 7.64 -3.05
N ILE A 71 2.58 7.28 -2.54
CA ILE A 71 2.19 7.70 -1.19
C ILE A 71 3.09 7.03 -0.16
N ALA A 72 3.27 5.72 -0.24
CA ALA A 72 4.08 4.97 0.72
C ALA A 72 5.51 5.54 0.79
N ALA A 73 6.15 5.77 -0.37
CA ALA A 73 7.48 6.40 -0.47
C ALA A 73 7.58 7.75 0.28
N GLY A 74 6.54 8.58 0.23
CA GLY A 74 6.50 9.86 0.94
C GLY A 74 6.55 9.72 2.47
N TYR A 75 5.99 8.64 3.01
CA TYR A 75 5.97 8.36 4.45
C TYR A 75 7.27 7.71 4.96
N TYR A 76 7.99 7.00 4.11
CA TYR A 76 9.32 6.48 4.45
C TYR A 76 10.39 7.57 4.48
N GLY A 77 10.23 8.63 3.69
CA GLY A 77 11.08 9.82 3.78
C GLY A 77 10.92 10.62 5.08
N TYR A 78 9.76 10.54 5.74
CA TYR A 78 9.45 11.31 6.97
C TYR A 78 9.87 10.60 8.26
N ALA A 79 10.07 9.27 8.23
CA ALA A 79 10.47 8.48 9.39
C ALA A 79 12.01 8.41 9.57
N ALA A 80 12.78 8.96 8.63
CA ALA A 80 14.25 8.93 8.61
C ALA A 80 14.90 10.28 9.00
N SER A 81 14.11 11.25 9.49
CA SER A 81 14.53 12.60 9.88
C SER A 81 14.28 12.89 11.35
#